data_AF-A0A3S3PA46-F1
#
_entry.id   AF-A0A3S3PA46-F1
#
_cell.length_a   1.000
_cell.length_b   1.000
_cell.length_c   1.000
_cell.angle_alpha   90.00
_cell.angle_beta   90.00
_cell.angle_gamma   90.00
#
_symmetry.space_group_name_H-M   'P 1'
#
loop_
_entity.id
_entity.type
_entity.pdbx_description
1 polymer ?
#
loop_
_entity_poly.entity_id
_entity_poly.type
_entity_poly.pdbx_seq_one_letter_code
_entity_poly.pdbx_strand_id
1 'polypeptide(L)'
;MCAKHCLNSLLQAAYFTELDLATIALQIDEQEKRQMAEGGLNNAEYLQFVSKPSSNMDDSGYFSVQVIESALKVWNLDLIPFSSQDEIAKKAREDPTSRKAYICNYRDHWFTIRKIGQQWFNLNSLLSGPELISDTYLSLFLTQLQQEGYAIFIVNGILPSCKSDQILSNIKISQPEKPRLVMKIKRNAVETEEKSENKDLETAIALSLETKAEDERKQLEAAIALSLQM
;
A
#
# COMPACT_ATOMS: atom_id res chain seq x y z
N MET A 1 3.07 -5.40 -0.76
CA MET A 1 3.48 -4.52 -1.89
C MET A 1 3.11 -3.03 -1.75
N CYS A 2 2.42 -2.58 -0.68
CA CYS A 2 1.94 -1.20 -0.53
C CYS A 2 3.08 -0.15 -0.40
N ALA A 3 4.16 -0.47 0.32
CA ALA A 3 5.29 0.43 0.56
C ALA A 3 6.00 0.89 -0.73
N LYS A 4 6.29 -0.04 -1.64
CA LYS A 4 6.84 0.24 -2.97
C LYS A 4 5.97 1.23 -3.74
N HIS A 5 4.66 0.96 -3.80
CA HIS A 5 3.73 1.84 -4.52
C HIS A 5 3.65 3.22 -3.85
N CYS A 6 3.65 3.29 -2.53
CA CYS A 6 3.72 4.53 -1.76
C CYS A 6 4.97 5.35 -2.14
N LEU A 7 6.17 4.79 -2.01
CA LEU A 7 7.42 5.49 -2.29
C LEU A 7 7.56 5.91 -3.76
N ASN A 8 7.21 5.02 -4.70
CA ASN A 8 7.28 5.34 -6.12
C ASN A 8 6.24 6.39 -6.54
N SER A 9 5.06 6.36 -5.94
CA SER A 9 4.03 7.40 -6.15
C SER A 9 4.45 8.72 -5.54
N LEU A 10 5.10 8.69 -4.38
CA LEU A 10 5.67 9.88 -3.75
C LEU A 10 6.75 10.51 -4.62
N LEU A 11 7.63 9.72 -5.25
CA LEU A 11 8.70 10.22 -6.11
C LEU A 11 8.26 10.43 -7.58
N GLN A 12 7.06 9.97 -7.94
CA GLN A 12 6.51 9.99 -9.31
C GLN A 12 7.37 9.22 -10.33
N ALA A 13 8.12 8.23 -9.87
CA ALA A 13 8.89 7.33 -10.72
C ALA A 13 9.16 6.01 -9.99
N ALA A 14 9.47 4.96 -10.75
CA ALA A 14 9.79 3.63 -10.23
C ALA A 14 11.25 3.53 -9.75
N TYR A 15 11.59 4.28 -8.69
CA TYR A 15 12.93 4.25 -8.12
C TYR A 15 13.19 3.06 -7.21
N PHE A 16 12.15 2.58 -6.52
CA PHE A 16 12.26 1.47 -5.57
C PHE A 16 11.60 0.22 -6.12
N THR A 17 12.30 -0.89 -6.01
CA THR A 17 11.77 -2.24 -6.19
C THR A 17 11.50 -2.91 -4.83
N GLU A 18 10.78 -4.02 -4.83
CA GLU A 18 10.58 -4.82 -3.62
C GLU A 18 11.90 -5.36 -3.06
N LEU A 19 12.85 -5.69 -3.94
CA LEU A 19 14.17 -6.17 -3.55
C LEU A 19 14.98 -5.07 -2.83
N ASP A 20 14.89 -3.82 -3.31
CA ASP A 20 15.58 -2.69 -2.67
C ASP A 20 15.04 -2.47 -1.26
N LEU A 21 13.72 -2.49 -1.08
CA LEU A 21 13.10 -2.33 0.23
C LEU A 21 13.40 -3.50 1.17
N ALA A 22 13.44 -4.73 0.65
CA ALA A 22 13.87 -5.90 1.43
C ALA A 22 15.33 -5.77 1.88
N THR A 23 16.21 -5.27 1.01
CA THR A 23 17.61 -5.02 1.35
C THR A 23 17.75 -3.97 2.45
N ILE A 24 16.98 -2.87 2.36
CA ILE A 24 16.94 -1.83 3.40
C ILE A 24 16.42 -2.40 4.72
N ALA A 25 15.37 -3.22 4.69
CA ALA A 25 14.83 -3.87 5.90
C ALA A 25 15.87 -4.77 6.57
N LEU A 26 16.58 -5.59 5.80
CA LEU A 26 17.67 -6.44 6.31
C LEU A 26 18.81 -5.62 6.92
N GLN A 27 19.19 -4.51 6.30
CA GLN A 27 20.21 -3.61 6.84
C GLN A 27 19.80 -3.00 8.18
N ILE A 28 18.52 -2.62 8.32
CA ILE A 28 17.98 -2.12 9.59
C ILE A 28 17.99 -3.22 10.64
N ASP A 29 17.53 -4.43 10.31
CA ASP A 29 17.58 -5.58 11.22
C ASP A 29 19.02 -5.88 11.69
N GLU A 30 20.00 -5.84 10.79
CA GLU A 30 21.41 -6.01 11.15
C GLU A 30 21.92 -4.89 12.07
N GLN A 31 21.49 -3.66 11.82
CA GLN A 31 21.88 -2.51 12.63
C GLN A 31 21.27 -2.57 14.03
N GLU A 32 19.99 -2.96 14.13
CA GLU A 32 19.31 -3.22 15.41
C GLU A 32 19.97 -4.39 16.16
N LYS A 33 20.34 -5.48 15.46
CA LYS A 33 21.12 -6.59 16.04
C LYS A 33 22.45 -6.12 16.62
N ARG A 34 23.18 -5.27 15.90
CA ARG A 34 24.48 -4.75 16.37
C ARG A 34 24.32 -3.85 17.58
N GLN A 35 23.33 -2.96 17.58
CA GLN A 35 23.04 -2.10 18.74
C GLN A 35 22.62 -2.92 19.97
N MET A 36 21.81 -3.96 19.80
CA MET A 36 21.45 -4.86 20.90
C MET A 36 22.66 -5.67 21.39
N ALA A 37 23.58 -6.05 20.50
CA ALA A 37 24.82 -6.74 20.88
C ALA A 37 25.74 -5.86 21.75
N GLU A 38 25.74 -4.54 21.53
CA GLU A 38 26.46 -3.56 22.39
C GLU A 38 25.87 -3.50 23.81
N GLY A 39 24.57 -3.76 23.97
CA GLY A 39 23.87 -3.87 25.27
C GLY A 39 24.11 -5.19 26.03
N GLY A 40 24.84 -6.14 25.42
CA GLY A 40 25.23 -7.41 26.04
C GLY A 40 24.66 -8.65 25.33
N LEU A 41 25.56 -9.51 24.85
CA LEU A 41 25.26 -10.72 24.07
C LEU A 41 24.48 -11.82 24.83
N ASN A 42 24.43 -11.74 26.17
CA ASN A 42 23.74 -12.72 27.02
C ASN A 42 22.32 -12.29 27.42
N ASN A 43 21.82 -11.17 26.90
CA ASN A 43 20.50 -10.68 27.26
C ASN A 43 19.41 -11.54 26.58
N ALA A 44 18.37 -11.92 27.33
CA ALA A 44 17.29 -12.76 26.81
C ALA A 44 16.58 -12.13 25.59
N GLU A 45 16.53 -10.80 25.56
CA GLU A 45 15.99 -10.00 24.45
C GLU A 45 16.81 -10.15 23.16
N TYR A 46 18.15 -10.22 23.25
CA TYR A 46 19.03 -10.42 22.11
C TYR A 46 18.84 -11.83 21.51
N LEU A 47 18.82 -12.86 22.36
CA LEU A 47 18.58 -14.24 21.93
C LEU A 47 17.20 -14.40 21.28
N GLN A 48 16.19 -13.70 21.81
CA GLN A 48 14.84 -13.70 21.25
C GLN A 48 14.75 -12.91 19.93
N PHE A 49 15.50 -11.81 19.79
CA PHE A 49 15.56 -11.01 18.56
C PHE A 49 16.30 -11.75 17.43
N VAL A 50 17.36 -12.49 17.75
CA VAL A 50 18.10 -13.32 16.78
C VAL A 50 17.27 -14.53 16.33
N SER A 51 16.46 -15.09 17.24
CA SER A 51 15.59 -16.24 16.96
C SER A 51 14.35 -15.88 16.13
N LYS A 52 13.84 -14.65 16.26
CA LYS A 52 12.66 -14.19 15.52
C LYS A 52 13.00 -13.88 14.05
N PRO A 53 12.06 -14.14 13.12
CA PRO A 53 12.16 -13.61 11.77
C PRO A 53 12.20 -12.07 11.79
N SER A 54 12.68 -11.49 10.69
CA SER A 54 12.74 -10.04 10.45
C SER A 54 11.49 -9.34 10.98
N SER A 55 11.66 -8.34 11.85
CA SER A 55 10.52 -7.55 12.35
C SER A 55 10.16 -6.41 11.37
N ASN A 56 11.08 -6.07 10.47
CA ASN A 56 10.96 -4.92 9.57
C ASN A 56 10.36 -5.27 8.20
N MET A 57 10.31 -6.56 7.87
CA MET A 57 9.69 -7.13 6.68
C MET A 57 8.96 -8.43 7.04
N ASP A 58 7.70 -8.54 6.60
CA ASP A 58 6.88 -9.76 6.74
C ASP A 58 6.68 -10.42 5.38
N ASP A 59 6.41 -11.73 5.36
CA ASP A 59 6.18 -12.55 4.17
C ASP A 59 4.98 -12.05 3.34
N SER A 60 4.09 -11.28 3.97
CA SER A 60 2.97 -10.56 3.33
C SER A 60 3.40 -9.34 2.50
N GLY A 61 4.69 -8.96 2.54
CA GLY A 61 5.21 -7.76 1.88
C GLY A 61 4.80 -6.46 2.57
N TYR A 62 4.66 -6.52 3.90
CA TYR A 62 4.58 -5.37 4.81
C TYR A 62 5.99 -4.87 5.12
N PHE A 63 6.14 -3.55 5.22
CA PHE A 63 7.39 -2.89 5.59
C PHE A 63 7.14 -1.91 6.72
N SER A 64 8.04 -1.91 7.70
CA SER A 64 7.97 -1.00 8.83
C SER A 64 8.19 0.46 8.43
N VAL A 65 7.79 1.39 9.30
CA VAL A 65 8.01 2.83 9.11
C VAL A 65 9.50 3.18 8.98
N GLN A 66 10.38 2.45 9.67
CA GLN A 66 11.83 2.69 9.64
C GLN A 66 12.41 2.40 8.25
N VAL A 67 11.89 1.39 7.54
CA VAL A 67 12.28 1.10 6.15
C VAL A 67 11.92 2.28 5.24
N ILE A 68 10.69 2.81 5.38
CA ILE A 68 10.22 3.98 4.62
C ILE A 68 11.09 5.20 4.93
N GLU A 69 11.38 5.45 6.21
CA GLU A 69 12.22 6.57 6.63
C GLU A 69 13.64 6.46 6.08
N SER A 70 14.26 5.27 6.14
CA SER A 70 15.60 5.03 5.60
C SER A 70 15.64 5.20 4.08
N ALA A 71 14.63 4.69 3.37
CA ALA A 71 14.51 4.90 1.93
C ALA A 71 14.38 6.38 1.56
N LEU A 72 13.65 7.17 2.34
CA LEU A 72 13.49 8.62 2.13
C LEU A 72 14.76 9.41 2.46
N LYS A 73 15.54 8.99 3.46
CA LYS A 73 16.82 9.62 3.81
C LYS A 73 17.82 9.64 2.66
N VAL A 74 17.81 8.62 1.78
CA VAL A 74 18.64 8.59 0.56
C VAL A 74 18.36 9.78 -0.37
N TRP A 75 17.14 10.32 -0.33
CA TRP A 75 16.69 11.46 -1.13
C TRP A 75 16.75 12.79 -0.36
N ASN A 76 17.37 12.83 0.82
CA ASN A 76 17.33 13.97 1.74
C ASN A 76 15.89 14.39 2.07
N LEU A 77 15.00 13.42 2.20
CA LEU A 77 13.61 13.62 2.63
C LEU A 77 13.46 13.15 4.07
N ASP A 78 12.90 14.02 4.90
CA ASP A 78 12.60 13.71 6.29
C ASP A 78 11.13 13.32 6.43
N LEU A 79 10.87 12.32 7.27
CA LEU A 79 9.53 11.84 7.59
C LEU A 79 9.17 12.26 9.01
N ILE A 80 8.23 13.20 9.14
CA ILE A 80 7.84 13.76 10.44
C ILE A 80 6.42 13.31 10.80
N PRO A 81 6.21 12.63 11.95
CA PRO A 81 4.86 12.26 12.36
C PRO A 81 3.97 13.48 12.53
N PHE A 82 2.76 13.45 11.97
CA PHE A 82 1.81 14.56 12.07
C PHE A 82 1.35 14.81 13.51
N SER A 83 1.39 13.78 14.37
CA SER A 83 1.08 13.85 15.80
C SER A 83 2.20 14.47 16.65
N SER A 84 3.41 14.65 16.10
CA SER A 84 4.54 15.25 16.81
C SER A 84 4.29 16.71 17.19
N GLN A 85 5.06 17.21 18.16
CA GLN A 85 5.06 18.63 18.55
C GLN A 85 6.00 19.49 17.68
N ASP A 86 6.53 18.94 16.59
CA ASP A 86 7.42 19.67 15.70
C ASP A 86 6.72 20.89 15.10
N GLU A 87 7.48 21.97 14.93
CA GLU A 87 7.00 23.21 14.31
C GLU A 87 6.48 22.97 12.89
N ILE A 88 7.05 21.98 12.20
CA ILE A 88 6.60 21.57 10.86
C ILE A 88 5.20 20.96 10.93
N ALA A 89 4.95 20.11 11.93
CA ALA A 89 3.67 19.45 12.14
C ALA A 89 2.58 20.41 12.60
N LYS A 90 2.90 21.34 13.52
CA LYS A 90 1.96 22.40 13.92
C LYS A 90 1.52 23.25 12.74
N LYS A 91 2.47 23.73 11.94
CA LYS A 91 2.17 24.49 10.71
C LYS A 91 1.34 23.69 9.71
N ALA A 92 1.58 22.38 9.59
CA ALA A 92 0.80 21.52 8.70
C ALA A 92 -0.64 21.26 9.22
N ARG A 93 -0.90 21.41 10.52
CA ARG A 93 -2.26 21.37 11.10
C ARG A 93 -3.02 22.67 10.85
N GLU A 94 -2.32 23.80 10.92
CA GLU A 94 -2.89 25.12 10.64
C GLU A 94 -3.14 25.33 9.15
N ASP A 95 -2.14 25.01 8.31
CA ASP A 95 -2.25 25.07 6.86
C ASP A 95 -1.65 23.80 6.20
N PRO A 96 -2.50 22.81 5.90
CA PRO A 96 -2.09 21.61 5.18
C PRO A 96 -1.58 21.87 3.75
N THR A 97 -1.95 22.99 3.13
CA THR A 97 -1.61 23.27 1.73
C THR A 97 -0.16 23.73 1.53
N SER A 98 0.48 24.16 2.62
CA SER A 98 1.88 24.59 2.69
C SER A 98 2.86 23.45 2.42
N ARG A 99 2.45 22.20 2.65
CA ARG A 99 3.28 21.01 2.43
C ARG A 99 3.19 20.50 1.01
N LYS A 100 4.13 19.63 0.64
CA LYS A 100 4.23 19.05 -0.70
C LYS A 100 3.68 17.63 -0.77
N ALA A 101 3.83 16.85 0.30
CA ALA A 101 3.32 15.49 0.37
C ALA A 101 3.10 15.01 1.81
N TYR A 102 2.20 14.06 1.95
CA TYR A 102 1.89 13.32 3.15
C TYR A 102 1.93 11.82 2.84
N ILE A 103 2.39 11.04 3.80
CA ILE A 103 2.29 9.58 3.80
C ILE A 103 1.35 9.19 4.92
N CYS A 104 0.45 8.26 4.65
CA CYS A 104 -0.49 7.75 5.63
C CYS A 104 -0.36 6.24 5.74
N ASN A 105 -0.44 5.73 6.96
CA ASN A 105 -0.52 4.31 7.27
C ASN A 105 -1.84 4.00 7.96
N TYR A 106 -2.51 2.95 7.50
CA TYR A 106 -3.61 2.33 8.22
C TYR A 106 -3.62 0.83 8.11
N ARG A 107 -3.49 0.16 9.27
CA ARG A 107 -3.54 -1.30 9.40
C ARG A 107 -2.70 -1.97 8.32
N ASP A 108 -1.41 -1.62 8.30
CA ASP A 108 -0.39 -2.18 7.41
C ASP A 108 -0.48 -1.76 5.94
N HIS A 109 -1.32 -0.76 5.64
CA HIS A 109 -1.43 -0.18 4.30
C HIS A 109 -0.88 1.24 4.23
N TRP A 110 0.15 1.40 3.41
CA TRP A 110 0.79 2.69 3.13
C TRP A 110 0.24 3.31 1.85
N PHE A 111 -0.11 4.61 1.91
CA PHE A 111 -0.46 5.39 0.73
C PHE A 111 0.08 6.81 0.83
N THR A 112 0.21 7.47 -0.33
CA THR A 112 0.73 8.83 -0.42
C THR A 112 -0.34 9.80 -0.89
N ILE A 113 -0.32 10.99 -0.29
CA ILE A 113 -1.05 12.16 -0.78
C ILE A 113 0.01 13.16 -1.24
N ARG A 114 0.07 13.49 -2.53
CA ARG A 114 1.07 14.41 -3.07
C ARG A 114 0.40 15.58 -3.78
N LYS A 115 0.97 16.77 -3.60
CA LYS A 115 0.64 17.95 -4.39
C LYS A 115 1.38 17.86 -5.72
N ILE A 116 0.64 17.88 -6.82
CA ILE A 116 1.17 17.86 -8.18
C ILE A 116 0.65 19.11 -8.89
N GLY A 117 1.54 20.00 -9.31
CA GLY A 117 1.16 21.35 -9.76
C GLY A 117 0.47 22.17 -8.66
N GLN A 118 -0.82 22.47 -8.84
CA GLN A 118 -1.65 23.25 -7.90
C GLN A 118 -2.71 22.41 -7.18
N GLN A 119 -2.72 21.09 -7.35
CA GLN A 119 -3.78 20.22 -6.85
C GLN A 119 -3.22 19.05 -6.05
N TRP A 120 -4.02 18.56 -5.09
CA TRP A 120 -3.66 17.40 -4.28
C TRP A 120 -4.24 16.13 -4.89
N PHE A 121 -3.45 15.07 -4.86
CA PHE A 121 -3.86 13.76 -5.34
C PHE A 121 -3.63 12.71 -4.28
N ASN A 122 -4.65 11.90 -4.05
CA ASN A 122 -4.55 10.66 -3.30
C ASN A 122 -4.06 9.55 -4.25
N LEU A 123 -2.86 9.04 -3.98
CA LEU A 123 -2.17 8.02 -4.76
C LEU A 123 -2.21 6.68 -4.02
N ASN A 124 -3.39 6.33 -3.49
CA ASN A 124 -3.60 5.05 -2.85
C ASN A 124 -3.61 3.94 -3.92
N SER A 125 -2.76 2.92 -3.76
CA SER A 125 -2.68 1.79 -4.68
C SER A 125 -3.94 0.91 -4.72
N LEU A 126 -4.83 1.04 -3.73
CA LEU A 126 -6.14 0.37 -3.73
C LEU A 126 -7.16 1.06 -4.66
N LEU A 127 -6.85 2.26 -5.15
CA LEU A 127 -7.67 2.97 -6.12
C LEU A 127 -7.30 2.55 -7.54
N SER A 128 -8.29 2.54 -8.43
CA SER A 128 -8.08 2.33 -9.86
C SER A 128 -7.29 3.46 -10.54
N GLY A 129 -7.04 4.56 -9.82
CA GLY A 129 -6.29 5.71 -10.30
C GLY A 129 -6.18 6.83 -9.25
N PRO A 130 -5.48 7.93 -9.57
CA PRO A 130 -5.31 9.06 -8.66
C PRO A 130 -6.64 9.78 -8.41
N GLU A 131 -7.01 9.96 -7.14
CA GLU A 131 -8.18 10.74 -6.74
C GLU A 131 -7.79 12.19 -6.43
N LEU A 132 -8.55 13.14 -6.95
CA LEU A 132 -8.33 14.56 -6.75
C LEU A 132 -8.88 15.00 -5.38
N ILE A 133 -8.04 15.69 -4.62
CA ILE A 133 -8.37 16.33 -3.35
C ILE A 133 -8.25 17.84 -3.53
N SER A 134 -9.30 18.58 -3.17
CA SER A 134 -9.23 20.05 -3.11
C SER A 134 -8.51 20.50 -1.84
N ASP A 135 -7.90 21.69 -1.89
CA ASP A 135 -7.23 22.30 -0.73
C ASP A 135 -8.16 22.38 0.49
N THR A 136 -9.42 22.74 0.27
CA THR A 136 -10.45 22.81 1.32
C THR A 136 -10.85 21.45 1.87
N TYR A 137 -10.78 20.40 1.06
CA TYR A 137 -11.11 19.04 1.47
C TYR A 137 -9.94 18.35 2.17
N LEU A 138 -8.70 18.73 1.86
CA LEU A 138 -7.49 18.14 2.43
C LEU A 138 -7.47 18.22 3.96
N SER A 139 -7.81 19.37 4.54
CA SER A 139 -7.84 19.55 6.00
C SER A 139 -8.86 18.60 6.65
N LEU A 140 -10.06 18.51 6.06
CA LEU A 140 -11.10 17.60 6.52
C LEU A 140 -10.66 16.13 6.39
N PHE A 141 -10.06 15.79 5.26
CA PHE A 141 -9.55 14.44 4.99
C PHE A 141 -8.50 14.03 6.01
N LEU A 142 -7.48 14.86 6.25
CA LEU A 142 -6.46 14.59 7.26
C LEU A 142 -7.06 14.46 8.67
N THR A 143 -7.97 15.36 9.04
CA THR A 143 -8.65 15.31 10.35
C THR A 143 -9.41 13.99 10.53
N GLN A 144 -10.11 13.55 9.49
CA GLN A 144 -10.82 12.29 9.52
C GLN A 144 -9.87 11.09 9.66
N LEU A 145 -8.77 11.08 8.90
CA LEU A 145 -7.76 10.03 9.03
C LEU A 145 -7.20 9.96 10.46
N GLN A 146 -6.96 11.10 11.11
CA GLN A 146 -6.53 11.11 12.51
C GLN A 146 -7.59 10.51 13.45
N GLN A 147 -8.87 10.84 13.27
CA GLN A 147 -9.97 10.29 14.10
C GLN A 147 -10.12 8.79 13.93
N GLU A 148 -9.89 8.27 12.72
CA GLU A 148 -9.92 6.84 12.41
C GLU A 148 -8.66 6.09 12.90
N GLY A 149 -7.66 6.81 13.45
CA GLY A 149 -6.43 6.24 13.99
C GLY A 149 -5.35 5.97 12.94
N TYR A 150 -5.38 6.67 11.81
CA TYR A 150 -4.31 6.58 10.80
C TYR A 150 -3.06 7.28 11.34
N ALA A 151 -1.91 6.65 11.13
CA ALA A 151 -0.63 7.33 11.34
C ALA A 151 -0.31 8.16 10.11
N ILE A 152 -0.36 9.49 10.27
CA ILE A 152 -0.06 10.44 9.21
C ILE A 152 1.37 10.95 9.42
N PHE A 153 2.12 11.02 8.33
CA PHE A 153 3.48 11.51 8.28
C PHE A 153 3.61 12.59 7.22
N ILE A 154 4.37 13.62 7.53
CA ILE A 154 4.66 14.76 6.68
C ILE A 154 6.00 14.50 6.03
N VAL A 155 6.05 14.60 4.70
CA VAL A 155 7.32 14.50 3.98
C VAL A 155 7.89 15.91 3.84
N ASN A 156 9.02 16.15 4.51
CA ASN A 156 9.76 17.40 4.42
C ASN A 156 10.97 17.23 3.50
N GLY A 157 11.16 18.16 2.57
CA GLY A 157 12.29 18.16 1.64
C GLY A 157 11.94 18.58 0.21
N ILE A 158 12.91 18.42 -0.69
CA ILE A 158 12.77 18.79 -2.11
C ILE A 158 12.43 17.52 -2.90
N LEU A 159 11.15 17.36 -3.22
CA LEU A 159 10.71 16.30 -4.12
C LEU A 159 11.20 16.57 -5.55
N PRO A 160 11.55 15.52 -6.32
CA PRO A 160 11.89 15.67 -7.72
C PRO A 160 10.70 16.21 -8.51
N SER A 161 10.96 17.21 -9.37
CA SER A 161 9.97 17.75 -10.31
C SER A 161 9.61 16.68 -11.33
N CYS A 162 8.32 16.40 -11.48
CA CYS A 162 7.85 15.40 -12.44
C CYS A 162 7.24 16.07 -13.68
N LYS A 163 7.16 15.33 -14.79
CA LYS A 163 6.49 15.80 -16.03
C LYS A 163 5.03 16.19 -15.75
N SER A 164 4.38 15.52 -14.80
CA SER A 164 3.02 15.82 -14.36
C SER A 164 2.89 17.21 -13.73
N ASP A 165 3.92 17.71 -13.04
CA ASP A 165 3.91 19.07 -12.48
C ASP A 165 3.83 20.15 -13.56
N GLN A 166 4.48 19.94 -14.71
CA GLN A 166 4.49 20.86 -15.85
C GLN A 166 3.17 20.86 -16.65
N ILE A 167 2.46 19.74 -16.63
CA ILE A 167 1.17 19.60 -17.34
C ILE A 167 0.05 20.15 -16.44
N LEU A 168 0.06 19.80 -15.15
CA LEU A 168 -0.95 20.18 -14.18
C LEU A 168 -0.77 21.61 -13.64
N SER A 169 0.36 22.26 -13.91
CA SER A 169 0.47 23.72 -13.74
C SER A 169 -0.41 24.49 -14.73
N ASN A 170 -0.65 23.91 -15.92
CA ASN A 170 -1.33 24.57 -17.03
C ASN A 170 -2.79 24.13 -17.18
N ILE A 171 -3.17 22.98 -16.60
CA ILE A 171 -4.51 22.40 -16.71
C ILE A 171 -5.01 22.01 -15.32
N LYS A 172 -6.06 22.68 -14.85
CA LYS A 172 -6.78 22.27 -13.63
C LYS A 172 -7.70 21.10 -13.97
N ILE A 173 -7.41 19.92 -13.43
CA ILE A 173 -8.29 18.76 -13.58
C ILE A 173 -9.48 18.97 -12.66
N SER A 174 -10.69 18.87 -13.22
CA SER A 174 -11.92 18.76 -12.46
C SER A 174 -12.34 17.30 -12.50
N GLN A 175 -12.26 16.61 -11.35
CA GLN A 175 -12.94 15.33 -11.21
C GLN A 175 -14.40 15.61 -10.86
N PRO A 176 -15.38 15.14 -11.66
CA PRO A 176 -16.79 15.29 -11.35
C PRO A 176 -17.23 14.36 -10.21
N GLU A 177 -16.43 13.34 -9.90
CA GLU A 177 -16.70 12.37 -8.84
C GLU A 177 -16.00 12.77 -7.54
N LYS A 178 -16.75 12.77 -6.43
CA LYS A 178 -16.20 13.09 -5.10
C LYS A 178 -15.16 12.02 -4.72
N PRO A 179 -14.04 12.39 -4.09
CA PRO A 179 -13.06 11.43 -3.59
C PRO A 179 -13.79 10.39 -2.72
N ARG A 180 -13.65 9.11 -3.06
CA ARG A 180 -14.33 8.04 -2.34
C ARG A 180 -13.59 7.84 -1.02
N LEU A 181 -14.32 7.98 0.07
CA LEU A 181 -13.82 7.69 1.41
C LEU A 181 -13.18 6.30 1.46
N VAL A 182 -12.03 6.18 2.15
CA VAL A 182 -11.24 4.95 2.32
C VAL A 182 -12.10 3.77 2.79
N MET A 183 -13.13 4.03 3.59
CA MET A 183 -14.10 3.01 4.03
C MET A 183 -14.93 2.39 2.91
N LYS A 184 -15.32 3.16 1.87
CA LYS A 184 -16.01 2.61 0.69
C LYS A 184 -15.04 1.81 -0.19
N ILE A 185 -13.77 2.18 -0.20
CA ILE A 185 -12.74 1.50 -0.99
C ILE A 185 -12.44 0.12 -0.38
N LYS A 186 -12.30 -0.01 0.95
CA LYS A 186 -12.12 -1.34 1.57
C LYS A 186 -13.37 -2.22 1.43
N ARG A 187 -14.58 -1.69 1.59
CA ARG A 187 -15.81 -2.48 1.30
C ARG A 187 -15.84 -2.97 -0.14
N ASN A 188 -15.54 -2.09 -1.10
CA ASN A 188 -15.50 -2.48 -2.50
C ASN A 188 -14.35 -3.45 -2.79
N ALA A 189 -13.14 -3.26 -2.25
CA ALA A 189 -12.00 -4.15 -2.48
C ALA A 189 -12.27 -5.56 -1.94
N VAL A 190 -12.78 -5.66 -0.71
CA VAL A 190 -13.21 -6.94 -0.12
C VAL A 190 -14.36 -7.55 -0.93
N GLU A 191 -15.37 -6.77 -1.33
CA GLU A 191 -16.44 -7.26 -2.21
C GLU A 191 -15.92 -7.67 -3.60
N THR A 192 -14.85 -7.06 -4.12
CA THR A 192 -14.31 -7.36 -5.45
C THR A 192 -13.44 -8.61 -5.39
N GLU A 193 -12.65 -8.78 -4.34
CA GLU A 193 -11.90 -10.00 -4.05
C GLU A 193 -12.86 -11.18 -3.79
N GLU A 194 -13.87 -11.01 -2.93
CA GLU A 194 -14.90 -12.04 -2.68
C GLU A 194 -15.72 -12.37 -3.94
N LYS A 195 -16.02 -11.38 -4.81
CA LYS A 195 -16.69 -11.63 -6.10
C LYS A 195 -15.79 -12.36 -7.09
N SER A 196 -14.49 -12.09 -7.10
CA SER A 196 -13.54 -12.78 -7.97
C SER A 196 -13.35 -14.23 -7.54
N GLU A 197 -13.16 -14.48 -6.24
CA GLU A 197 -13.03 -15.84 -5.69
C GLU A 197 -14.31 -16.67 -5.89
N ASN A 198 -15.50 -16.08 -5.69
CA ASN A 198 -16.75 -16.79 -5.97
C ASN A 198 -16.93 -17.12 -7.45
N LYS A 199 -16.52 -16.24 -8.36
CA LYS A 199 -16.62 -16.48 -9.80
C LYS A 199 -15.67 -17.60 -10.26
N ASP A 200 -14.48 -17.66 -9.68
CA ASP A 200 -13.51 -18.73 -9.96
C ASP A 200 -13.96 -20.07 -9.37
N LEU A 201 -14.61 -20.07 -8.19
CA LEU A 201 -15.24 -21.27 -7.64
C LEU A 201 -16.43 -21.75 -8.49
N GLU A 202 -17.32 -20.85 -8.90
CA GLU A 202 -18.49 -21.19 -9.72
C GLU A 202 -18.09 -21.81 -11.07
N THR A 203 -17.05 -21.26 -11.71
CA THR A 203 -16.53 -21.80 -12.97
C THR A 203 -15.90 -23.18 -12.80
N ALA A 204 -15.14 -23.41 -11.72
CA ALA A 204 -14.56 -24.72 -11.40
C ALA A 204 -15.63 -25.80 -11.10
N ILE A 205 -16.72 -25.41 -10.42
CA ILE A 205 -17.85 -26.30 -10.14
C ILE A 205 -18.58 -26.67 -11.43
N ALA A 206 -18.82 -25.71 -12.33
CA ALA A 206 -19.46 -25.96 -13.62
C ALA A 206 -18.64 -26.93 -14.50
N LEU A 207 -17.33 -26.72 -14.59
CA LEU A 207 -16.40 -27.61 -15.31
C LEU A 207 -16.38 -29.03 -14.72
N SER A 208 -16.45 -29.15 -13.39
CA SER A 208 -16.48 -30.45 -12.71
C SER A 208 -17.80 -31.22 -12.92
N LEU A 209 -18.91 -30.50 -13.10
CA LEU A 209 -20.21 -31.09 -13.41
C LEU A 209 -20.30 -31.54 -14.87
N GLU A 210 -19.77 -30.75 -15.81
CA GLU A 210 -19.72 -31.10 -17.23
C GLU A 210 -18.84 -32.34 -17.46
N THR A 211 -17.66 -32.39 -16.86
CA THR A 211 -16.74 -33.54 -16.99
C THR A 211 -17.35 -34.84 -16.46
N LYS A 212 -18.04 -34.80 -15.30
CA LYS A 212 -18.76 -35.98 -14.78
C LYS A 212 -19.88 -36.45 -15.70
N ALA A 213 -20.65 -35.52 -16.26
CA ALA A 213 -21.75 -35.85 -17.17
C ALA A 213 -21.24 -36.45 -18.49
N GLU A 214 -20.10 -35.99 -19.00
CA GLU A 214 -19.46 -36.57 -20.18
C GLU A 214 -18.92 -37.98 -19.92
N ASP A 215 -18.29 -38.21 -18.77
CA ASP A 215 -17.77 -39.52 -18.40
C ASP A 215 -18.88 -40.54 -18.18
N GLU A 216 -19.98 -40.16 -17.52
CA GLU A 216 -21.16 -41.01 -17.36
C GLU A 216 -21.81 -41.37 -18.71
N ARG A 217 -21.89 -40.41 -19.64
CA ARG A 217 -22.41 -40.66 -21.00
C ARG A 217 -21.56 -41.64 -21.77
N LYS A 218 -20.22 -41.47 -21.75
CA LYS A 218 -19.29 -42.39 -22.42
C LYS A 218 -19.37 -43.81 -21.85
N GLN A 219 -19.52 -43.93 -20.53
CA GLN A 219 -19.71 -45.23 -19.87
C GLN A 219 -21.04 -45.87 -20.24
N LEU A 220 -22.12 -45.09 -20.32
CA LEU A 220 -23.44 -45.58 -20.72
C LEU A 220 -23.44 -46.07 -22.18
N GLU A 221 -22.85 -45.32 -23.10
CA GLU A 221 -22.73 -45.69 -24.52
C GLU A 221 -21.90 -46.97 -24.69
N ALA A 222 -20.78 -47.09 -23.97
CA ALA A 222 -19.96 -48.30 -23.98
C ALA A 222 -20.73 -49.54 -23.46
N ALA A 223 -21.51 -49.38 -22.39
CA ALA A 223 -22.33 -50.45 -21.82
C ALA A 223 -23.48 -50.89 -22.77
N ILE A 224 -24.12 -49.93 -23.45
CA ILE A 224 -25.16 -50.21 -24.45
C ILE A 224 -24.56 -50.97 -25.64
N ALA A 225 -23.41 -50.52 -26.16
CA ALA A 225 -22.73 -51.17 -27.28
C ALA A 225 -22.33 -52.63 -26.96
N LEU A 226 -21.86 -52.88 -25.73
CA LEU A 226 -21.52 -54.23 -25.28
C LEU A 226 -22.75 -55.15 -25.18
N SER A 227 -23.91 -54.61 -24.82
CA SER A 227 -25.15 -55.36 -24.64
C SER A 227 -25.80 -55.76 -25.97
N LEU A 228 -25.47 -55.08 -27.08
CA LEU A 228 -25.93 -55.41 -28.44
C LEU A 228 -25.06 -56.46 -29.15
N GLN A 229 -23.90 -56.81 -28.60
CA GLN A 229 -22.96 -57.79 -29.17
C GLN A 229 -23.06 -59.19 -28.55
N MET A 230 -24.01 -59.42 -27.64
CA MET A 230 -24.34 -60.72 -27.05
C MET A 230 -25.72 -61.18 -27.54
#